data_AF-A0A9D3ZM03-F1
#
_entry.id   AF-A0A9D3ZM03-F1
#
_cell.length_a   1.000
_cell.length_b   1.000
_cell.length_c   1.000
_cell.angle_alpha   90.00
_cell.angle_beta   90.00
_cell.angle_gamma   90.00
#
_symmetry.space_group_name_H-M   'P 1'
#
loop_
_entity.id
_entity.type
_entity.pdbx_description
1 polymer ?
#
loop_
_entity_poly.entity_id
_entity_poly.type
_entity_poly.pdbx_seq_one_letter_code
_entity_poly.pdbx_strand_id
1 'polypeptide(L)'
;MYPFFIGSVPTESEKKLANTYFYDKEMCTLAWKLFLPEEELSLDHPAGNPLIPDRSPPLKLMPPTLTIVAEHDWMRDRAIAYSEALRNVNVVAPVLEYKDAVHEFANLDILLKTPQAQACAEDIVIWVRSTSHIEIMSSRINSEVSSEGEKNCGSVIQLRKKTMHDCLTVGWSVTRLG
;
A
#
# COMPACT_ATOMS: atom_id res chain seq x y z
N MET A 1 0.35 4.86 -5.15
CA MET A 1 0.09 6.09 -4.34
C MET A 1 -1.40 6.34 -4.37
N TYR A 2 -1.99 6.82 -3.28
CA TYR A 2 -3.41 7.22 -3.13
C TYR A 2 -4.35 6.37 -4.00
N PRO A 3 -4.42 5.05 -3.75
CA PRO A 3 -5.10 4.13 -4.65
C PRO A 3 -6.58 4.48 -4.75
N PHE A 4 -7.10 4.41 -5.97
CA PHE A 4 -8.47 4.77 -6.29
C PHE A 4 -9.45 3.67 -5.88
N PHE A 5 -9.54 3.38 -4.58
CA PHE A 5 -10.43 2.37 -4.05
C PHE A 5 -11.79 2.93 -3.69
N ILE A 6 -12.83 2.15 -3.90
CA ILE A 6 -14.22 2.49 -3.55
C ILE A 6 -14.91 1.30 -2.86
N GLY A 7 -16.07 1.51 -2.27
CA GLY A 7 -16.89 0.46 -1.68
C GLY A 7 -18.29 0.95 -1.36
N SER A 8 -19.24 0.03 -1.22
CA SER A 8 -20.64 0.37 -0.92
C SER A 8 -20.82 0.91 0.51
N VAL A 9 -20.03 0.40 1.46
CA VAL A 9 -20.01 0.86 2.86
C VAL A 9 -18.99 1.99 3.01
N PRO A 10 -19.42 3.22 3.30
CA PRO A 10 -18.51 4.37 3.34
C PRO A 10 -17.63 4.36 4.59
N THR A 11 -16.34 4.67 4.42
CA THR A 11 -15.37 4.91 5.49
C THR A 11 -15.56 6.30 6.12
N GLU A 12 -14.80 6.62 7.16
CA GLU A 12 -14.90 7.93 7.82
C GLU A 12 -14.35 9.07 6.94
N SER A 13 -13.24 8.87 6.23
CA SER A 13 -12.74 9.81 5.22
C SER A 13 -13.77 10.04 4.12
N GLU A 14 -14.42 8.98 3.63
CA GLU A 14 -15.41 9.07 2.56
C GLU A 14 -16.66 9.85 2.97
N LYS A 15 -17.01 9.83 4.27
CA LYS A 15 -18.11 10.64 4.82
C LYS A 15 -17.70 12.11 5.03
N LYS A 16 -16.51 12.34 5.61
CA LYS A 16 -16.06 13.68 6.01
C LYS A 16 -15.61 14.55 4.83
N LEU A 17 -15.03 13.93 3.82
CA LEU A 17 -14.41 14.60 2.67
C LEU A 17 -15.24 14.49 1.39
N ALA A 18 -16.50 14.06 1.50
CA ALA A 18 -17.38 13.75 0.37
C ALA A 18 -17.59 14.91 -0.62
N ASN A 19 -17.49 16.16 -0.17
CA ASN A 19 -17.72 17.38 -0.96
C ASN A 19 -16.48 18.29 -0.99
N THR A 20 -15.28 17.71 -1.01
CA THR A 20 -14.03 18.45 -0.77
C THR A 20 -13.03 18.23 -1.91
N TYR A 21 -12.08 19.16 -2.05
CA TYR A 21 -10.90 19.07 -2.92
C TYR A 21 -11.14 18.52 -4.35
N PHE A 22 -10.19 17.75 -4.88
CA PHE A 22 -10.12 17.37 -6.31
C PHE A 22 -11.04 16.20 -6.70
N TYR A 23 -11.19 15.22 -5.80
CA TYR A 23 -11.91 13.99 -6.07
C TYR A 23 -12.98 13.80 -4.99
N ASP A 24 -14.16 14.36 -5.27
CA ASP A 24 -15.36 14.16 -4.48
C ASP A 24 -16.09 12.86 -4.89
N LYS A 25 -17.16 12.54 -4.16
CA LYS A 25 -17.92 11.30 -4.39
C LYS A 25 -18.51 11.25 -5.80
N GLU A 26 -19.03 12.37 -6.30
CA GLU A 26 -19.67 12.48 -7.60
C GLU A 26 -18.67 12.23 -8.73
N MET A 27 -17.50 12.87 -8.68
CA MET A 27 -16.39 12.66 -9.63
C MET A 27 -15.90 11.21 -9.60
N CYS A 28 -15.72 10.64 -8.40
CA CYS A 28 -15.29 9.24 -8.28
C CYS A 28 -16.33 8.28 -8.83
N THR A 29 -17.61 8.52 -8.54
CA THR A 29 -18.70 7.69 -9.06
C THR A 29 -18.80 7.80 -10.59
N LEU A 30 -18.60 8.99 -11.15
CA LEU A 30 -18.56 9.19 -12.60
C LEU A 30 -17.39 8.45 -13.24
N ALA A 31 -16.20 8.51 -12.65
CA ALA A 31 -15.04 7.76 -13.14
C ALA A 31 -15.32 6.25 -13.22
N TRP A 32 -15.96 5.68 -12.19
CA TRP A 32 -16.36 4.26 -12.20
C TRP A 32 -17.43 3.93 -13.24
N LYS A 33 -18.41 4.82 -13.44
CA LYS A 33 -19.44 4.69 -14.49
C LYS A 33 -18.85 4.71 -15.90
N LEU A 34 -17.74 5.43 -16.10
CA LEU A 34 -17.03 5.46 -17.38
C LEU A 34 -16.10 4.25 -17.55
N PHE A 35 -15.62 3.68 -16.44
CA PHE A 35 -14.69 2.55 -16.46
C PHE A 35 -15.38 1.20 -16.66
N LEU A 36 -16.58 1.01 -16.10
CA LEU A 36 -17.33 -0.25 -16.17
C LEU A 36 -18.55 -0.14 -17.10
N PRO A 37 -18.92 -1.23 -17.79
CA PRO A 37 -20.26 -1.36 -18.39
C PRO A 37 -21.35 -1.12 -17.35
N GLU A 38 -22.48 -0.56 -17.76
CA GLU A 38 -23.58 -0.20 -16.85
C GLU A 38 -24.11 -1.43 -16.09
N GLU A 39 -24.10 -2.61 -16.72
CA GLU A 39 -24.55 -3.88 -16.15
C GLU A 39 -23.62 -4.43 -15.06
N GLU A 40 -22.36 -4.00 -15.06
CA GLU A 40 -21.32 -4.43 -14.11
C GLU A 40 -21.02 -3.35 -13.06
N LEU A 41 -21.71 -2.21 -13.14
CA LEU A 41 -21.50 -1.08 -12.24
C LEU A 41 -21.86 -1.46 -10.80
N SER A 42 -20.82 -1.68 -10.00
CA SER A 42 -20.93 -1.92 -8.57
C SER A 42 -19.82 -1.18 -7.83
N LEU A 43 -20.15 -0.54 -6.72
CA LEU A 43 -19.15 0.05 -5.83
C LEU A 43 -18.27 -1.03 -5.17
N ASP A 44 -18.76 -2.27 -5.11
CA ASP A 44 -17.99 -3.42 -4.64
C ASP A 44 -17.46 -4.26 -5.81
N HIS A 45 -17.30 -3.67 -7.00
CA HIS A 45 -16.69 -4.36 -8.11
C HIS A 45 -15.23 -4.72 -7.76
N PRO A 46 -14.73 -5.95 -8.07
CA PRO A 46 -13.38 -6.39 -7.72
C PRO A 46 -12.24 -5.48 -8.24
N ALA A 47 -12.49 -4.74 -9.31
CA ALA A 47 -11.53 -3.77 -9.86
C ALA A 47 -11.37 -2.50 -8.99
N GLY A 48 -12.40 -2.13 -8.21
CA GLY A 48 -12.43 -0.90 -7.41
C GLY A 48 -12.41 -1.12 -5.91
N ASN A 49 -12.98 -2.23 -5.42
CA ASN A 49 -12.97 -2.56 -4.02
C ASN A 49 -12.04 -3.77 -3.76
N PRO A 50 -10.82 -3.56 -3.25
CA PRO A 50 -9.89 -4.65 -3.00
C PRO A 50 -10.17 -5.40 -1.68
N LEU A 51 -11.20 -5.01 -0.94
CA LEU A 51 -11.58 -5.55 0.36
C LEU A 51 -12.84 -6.42 0.31
N ILE A 52 -13.33 -6.74 -0.89
CA ILE A 52 -14.46 -7.66 -1.02
C ILE A 52 -14.11 -9.07 -0.52
N PRO A 53 -15.09 -9.80 0.02
CA PRO A 53 -14.95 -11.22 0.31
C PRO A 53 -14.55 -12.00 -0.95
N ASP A 54 -13.81 -13.09 -0.77
CA ASP A 54 -13.46 -14.04 -1.83
C ASP A 54 -12.78 -13.43 -3.07
N ARG A 55 -12.07 -12.30 -2.90
CA ARG A 55 -11.31 -11.68 -3.99
C ARG A 55 -10.29 -12.64 -4.59
N SER A 56 -10.11 -12.53 -5.90
CA SER A 56 -9.06 -13.21 -6.64
C SER A 56 -8.14 -12.18 -7.31
N PRO A 57 -6.80 -12.25 -7.14
CA PRO A 57 -6.08 -13.21 -6.30
C PRO A 57 -6.25 -12.92 -4.79
N PRO A 58 -6.07 -13.94 -3.92
CA PRO A 58 -6.07 -13.76 -2.47
C PRO A 58 -5.01 -12.75 -1.99
N LEU A 59 -5.32 -11.98 -0.94
CA LEU A 59 -4.44 -10.95 -0.37
C LEU A 59 -3.02 -11.46 -0.06
N LYS A 60 -2.87 -12.70 0.41
CA LYS A 60 -1.58 -13.31 0.76
C LYS A 60 -0.63 -13.50 -0.42
N LEU A 61 -1.14 -13.42 -1.66
CA LEU A 61 -0.36 -13.51 -2.88
C LEU A 61 0.02 -12.14 -3.44
N MET A 62 -0.43 -11.06 -2.81
CA MET A 62 -0.05 -9.71 -3.22
C MET A 62 1.44 -9.47 -2.91
N PRO A 63 2.14 -8.71 -3.77
CA PRO A 63 3.54 -8.37 -3.53
C PRO A 63 3.66 -7.43 -2.32
N PRO A 64 4.88 -7.26 -1.77
CA PRO A 64 5.17 -6.16 -0.86
C PRO A 64 4.64 -4.84 -1.43
N THR A 65 3.86 -4.12 -0.64
CA THR A 65 3.06 -2.99 -1.14
C THR A 65 3.27 -1.76 -0.26
N LEU A 66 3.93 -0.73 -0.78
CA LEU A 66 3.93 0.59 -0.15
C LEU A 66 2.61 1.31 -0.43
N THR A 67 1.86 1.61 0.62
CA THR A 67 0.64 2.42 0.53
C THR A 67 0.96 3.85 0.91
N ILE A 68 0.71 4.80 0.02
CA ILE A 68 0.86 6.24 0.27
C ILE A 68 -0.52 6.86 0.30
N VAL A 69 -0.82 7.64 1.32
CA VAL A 69 -2.10 8.34 1.47
C VAL A 69 -1.88 9.81 1.82
N ALA A 70 -2.83 10.64 1.43
CA ALA A 70 -2.87 12.05 1.79
C ALA A 70 -3.92 12.26 2.90
N GLU A 71 -3.65 13.19 3.83
CA GLU A 71 -4.55 13.45 4.95
C GLU A 71 -5.92 13.98 4.48
N HIS A 72 -5.93 14.81 3.43
CA HIS A 72 -7.12 15.44 2.84
C HIS A 72 -7.57 14.71 1.58
N ASP A 73 -7.67 13.38 1.67
CA ASP A 73 -8.09 12.50 0.57
C ASP A 73 -9.35 11.71 0.96
N TRP A 74 -10.37 11.79 0.09
CA TRP A 74 -11.62 11.04 0.23
C TRP A 74 -11.38 9.53 0.37
N MET A 75 -10.43 8.98 -0.39
CA MET A 75 -10.12 7.54 -0.45
C MET A 75 -9.15 7.06 0.64
N ARG A 76 -8.66 7.98 1.50
CA ARG A 76 -7.60 7.73 2.49
C ARG A 76 -7.85 6.49 3.35
N ASP A 77 -8.98 6.44 4.05
CA ASP A 77 -9.21 5.40 5.06
C ASP A 77 -9.38 4.01 4.42
N ARG A 78 -9.88 3.96 3.18
CA ARG A 78 -10.00 2.69 2.45
C ARG A 78 -8.64 2.17 2.01
N ALA A 79 -7.75 3.05 1.56
CA ALA A 79 -6.38 2.70 1.25
C ALA A 79 -5.64 2.18 2.50
N ILE A 80 -5.82 2.82 3.65
CA ILE A 80 -5.29 2.36 4.94
C ILE A 80 -5.83 0.96 5.27
N ALA A 81 -7.14 0.76 5.18
CA ALA A 81 -7.79 -0.54 5.45
C ALA A 81 -7.27 -1.66 4.53
N TYR A 82 -7.00 -1.35 3.26
CA TYR A 82 -6.36 -2.30 2.35
C TYR A 82 -4.97 -2.72 2.82
N SER A 83 -4.13 -1.76 3.20
CA SER A 83 -2.79 -2.04 3.72
C SER A 83 -2.82 -2.83 5.03
N GLU A 84 -3.80 -2.56 5.90
CA GLU A 84 -4.05 -3.35 7.11
C GLU A 84 -4.44 -4.79 6.78
N ALA A 85 -5.35 -4.98 5.82
CA ALA A 85 -5.76 -6.31 5.37
C ALA A 85 -4.58 -7.11 4.80
N LEU A 86 -3.66 -6.46 4.07
CA LEU A 86 -2.41 -7.06 3.61
C LEU A 86 -1.50 -7.48 4.78
N ARG A 87 -1.31 -6.61 5.78
CA ARG A 87 -0.50 -6.94 6.97
C ARG A 87 -1.09 -8.10 7.77
N ASN A 88 -2.42 -8.20 7.86
CA ASN A 88 -3.11 -9.29 8.55
C ASN A 88 -2.85 -10.66 7.92
N VAL A 89 -2.49 -10.70 6.63
CA VAL A 89 -2.08 -11.92 5.92
C VAL A 89 -0.56 -12.03 5.73
N ASN A 90 0.22 -11.30 6.53
CA ASN A 90 1.69 -11.27 6.56
C ASN A 90 2.37 -10.74 5.28
N VAL A 91 1.67 -9.92 4.47
CA VAL A 91 2.32 -9.16 3.39
C VAL A 91 2.98 -7.92 3.98
N VAL A 92 4.21 -7.62 3.55
CA VAL A 92 4.92 -6.39 3.93
C VAL A 92 4.21 -5.20 3.28
N ALA A 93 3.40 -4.49 4.06
CA ALA A 93 2.59 -3.39 3.55
C ALA A 93 2.61 -2.15 4.47
N PRO A 94 3.69 -1.34 4.44
CA PRO A 94 3.74 -0.09 5.18
C PRO A 94 2.78 0.94 4.59
N VAL A 95 2.32 1.85 5.44
CA VAL A 95 1.51 3.02 5.07
C VAL A 95 2.31 4.28 5.40
N LEU A 96 2.42 5.19 4.43
CA LEU A 96 2.92 6.54 4.64
C LEU A 96 1.76 7.53 4.47
N GLU A 97 1.50 8.30 5.52
CA GLU A 97 0.47 9.34 5.53
C GLU A 97 1.14 10.71 5.47
N TYR A 98 0.81 11.50 4.44
CA TYR A 98 1.33 12.85 4.26
C TYR A 98 0.31 13.86 4.81
N LYS A 99 0.74 14.61 5.83
CA LYS A 99 -0.02 15.68 6.45
C LYS A 99 -0.15 16.90 5.55
N ASP A 100 -1.31 17.57 5.64
CA ASP A 100 -1.69 18.72 4.81
C ASP A 100 -1.62 18.47 3.29
N ALA A 101 -1.56 17.20 2.88
CA ALA A 101 -1.54 16.79 1.48
C ALA A 101 -2.96 16.46 0.99
N VAL A 102 -3.16 16.62 -0.31
CA VAL A 102 -4.39 16.29 -1.04
C VAL A 102 -4.16 15.12 -1.99
N HIS A 103 -5.22 14.55 -2.54
CA HIS A 103 -5.11 13.52 -3.57
C HIS A 103 -4.23 14.00 -4.75
N GLU A 104 -3.38 13.12 -5.28
CA GLU A 104 -2.40 13.42 -6.36
C GLU A 104 -1.33 14.48 -6.02
N PHE A 105 -1.07 14.78 -4.73
CA PHE A 105 -0.07 15.81 -4.33
C PHE A 105 1.35 15.60 -4.90
N ALA A 106 1.73 14.34 -5.16
CA ALA A 106 3.04 13.98 -5.70
C ALA A 106 3.07 13.81 -7.23
N ASN A 107 1.95 14.06 -7.92
CA ASN A 107 1.80 13.89 -9.37
C ASN A 107 1.37 15.18 -10.09
N LEU A 108 0.56 16.02 -9.45
CA LEU A 108 0.10 17.26 -10.05
C LEU A 108 1.26 18.24 -10.19
N ASP A 109 1.56 18.68 -11.42
CA ASP A 109 2.68 19.58 -11.76
C ASP A 109 2.75 20.83 -10.85
N ILE A 110 1.60 21.38 -10.50
CA ILE A 110 1.49 22.56 -9.62
C ILE A 110 1.95 22.29 -8.17
N LEU A 111 1.92 21.03 -7.73
CA LEU A 111 2.26 20.60 -6.36
C LEU A 111 3.64 19.93 -6.26
N LEU A 112 4.30 19.60 -7.37
CA LEU A 112 5.60 18.89 -7.36
C LEU A 112 6.72 19.62 -6.61
N LYS A 113 6.61 20.95 -6.44
CA LYS A 113 7.57 21.76 -5.69
C LYS A 113 7.28 21.84 -4.19
N THR A 114 6.20 21.21 -3.72
CA THR A 114 5.87 21.17 -2.29
C THR A 114 6.82 20.23 -1.54
N PRO A 115 7.12 20.50 -0.26
CA PRO A 115 7.94 19.61 0.57
C PRO A 115 7.37 18.18 0.63
N GLN A 116 6.04 18.04 0.70
CA GLN A 116 5.35 16.75 0.74
C GLN A 116 5.64 15.95 -0.53
N ALA A 117 5.48 16.54 -1.72
CA ALA A 117 5.73 15.86 -2.98
C ALA A 117 7.18 15.39 -3.12
N GLN A 118 8.14 16.21 -2.70
CA GLN A 118 9.56 15.87 -2.72
C GLN A 118 9.89 14.73 -1.76
N ALA A 119 9.41 14.81 -0.51
CA ALA A 119 9.59 13.75 0.48
C ALA A 119 8.97 12.42 0.00
N CYS A 120 7.77 12.49 -0.60
CA CYS A 120 7.10 11.31 -1.18
C CYS A 120 7.94 10.64 -2.27
N ALA A 121 8.53 11.42 -3.16
CA ALA A 121 9.42 10.88 -4.18
C ALA A 121 10.64 10.18 -3.56
N GLU A 122 11.26 10.77 -2.53
CA GLU A 122 12.39 10.17 -1.82
C GLU A 122 12.01 8.86 -1.11
N ASP A 123 10.88 8.85 -0.41
CA ASP A 123 10.35 7.67 0.30
C ASP A 123 10.06 6.52 -0.66
N ILE A 124 9.50 6.81 -1.84
CA ILE A 124 9.29 5.81 -2.90
C ILE A 124 10.61 5.23 -3.37
N VAL A 125 11.63 6.07 -3.61
CA VAL A 125 12.96 5.61 -4.01
C VAL A 125 13.58 4.71 -2.94
N ILE A 126 13.48 5.08 -1.67
CA ILE A 126 13.96 4.27 -0.54
C ILE A 126 13.24 2.91 -0.49
N TRP A 127 11.91 2.92 -0.65
CA TRP A 127 11.11 1.71 -0.65
C TRP A 127 11.48 0.77 -1.81
N VAL A 128 11.54 1.28 -3.04
CA VAL A 128 11.86 0.46 -4.22
C VAL A 128 13.24 -0.17 -4.07
N ARG A 129 14.23 0.59 -3.59
CA ARG A 129 15.59 0.08 -3.36
C ARG A 129 15.61 -1.00 -2.28
N SER A 130 14.96 -0.77 -1.14
CA SER A 130 14.95 -1.73 -0.04
C SER A 130 14.19 -3.02 -0.38
N THR A 131 13.05 -2.91 -1.06
CA THR A 131 12.23 -4.06 -1.47
C THR A 131 12.95 -4.93 -2.50
N SER A 132 13.64 -4.31 -3.46
CA SER A 132 14.47 -5.03 -4.43
C SER A 132 15.56 -5.86 -3.74
N HIS A 133 16.18 -5.33 -2.68
CA HIS A 133 17.15 -6.09 -1.89
C HIS A 133 16.51 -7.26 -1.13
N ILE A 134 15.32 -7.07 -0.56
CA ILE A 134 14.58 -8.13 0.14
C ILE A 134 14.24 -9.29 -0.81
N GLU A 135 13.75 -9.01 -2.02
CA GLU A 135 13.43 -10.04 -3.01
C GLU A 135 14.68 -10.81 -3.48
N ILE A 136 15.80 -10.11 -3.69
CA ILE A 136 17.09 -10.74 -4.03
C ILE A 136 17.59 -11.64 -2.88
N MET A 137 17.45 -11.21 -1.62
CA MET A 137 17.86 -12.03 -0.48
C MET A 137 16.94 -13.23 -0.28
N SER A 138 15.63 -13.05 -0.41
CA SER A 138 14.64 -14.12 -0.29
C SER A 138 14.82 -15.21 -1.36
N SER A 139 15.09 -14.81 -2.61
CA SER A 139 15.39 -15.73 -3.70
C SER A 139 16.71 -16.50 -3.47
N ARG A 140 17.76 -15.86 -2.95
CA ARG A 140 19.02 -16.53 -2.57
C ARG A 140 18.81 -17.55 -1.45
N ILE A 141 18.12 -17.19 -0.37
CA ILE A 141 17.82 -18.12 0.72
C ILE A 141 17.00 -19.32 0.22
N ASN A 142 16.01 -19.12 -0.64
CA ASN A 142 15.23 -20.23 -1.19
C ASN A 142 16.07 -21.14 -2.10
N SER A 143 17.07 -20.59 -2.83
CA SER A 143 18.02 -21.39 -3.59
C SER A 143 18.98 -22.19 -2.71
N GLU A 144 19.45 -21.61 -1.60
CA GLU A 144 20.32 -22.27 -0.62
C GLU A 144 19.58 -23.41 0.11
N VAL A 145 18.35 -23.15 0.58
CA VAL A 145 17.47 -24.18 1.21
C VAL A 145 17.13 -25.33 0.25
N SER A 146 16.99 -25.05 -1.05
CA SER A 146 16.76 -26.10 -2.05
C SER A 146 18.03 -26.93 -2.32
N SER A 147 19.21 -26.39 -2.04
CA SER A 147 20.50 -27.08 -2.17
C SER A 147 20.93 -27.84 -0.91
N GLU A 148 20.49 -27.39 0.27
CA GLU A 148 20.78 -27.99 1.57
C GLU A 148 19.58 -28.80 2.08
N GLY A 149 19.42 -29.99 1.53
CA GLY A 149 18.50 -30.99 2.06
C GLY A 149 18.77 -31.27 3.55
N GLU A 150 17.73 -31.07 4.36
CA GLU A 150 17.39 -31.87 5.55
C GLU A 150 18.40 -31.91 6.73
N LYS A 151 19.25 -30.91 6.91
CA LYS A 151 20.11 -30.81 8.11
C LYS A 151 20.00 -29.43 8.76
N ASN A 152 19.38 -29.40 9.95
CA ASN A 152 19.18 -28.24 10.85
C ASN A 152 18.05 -27.25 10.52
N CYS A 153 16.81 -27.69 10.73
CA CYS A 153 15.62 -26.83 10.74
C CYS A 153 15.66 -25.71 11.83
N GLY A 154 16.43 -25.90 12.91
CA GLY A 154 16.48 -24.95 14.03
C GLY A 154 17.25 -23.65 13.78
N SER A 155 18.38 -23.71 13.06
CA SER A 155 19.22 -22.53 12.81
C SER A 155 18.63 -21.60 11.74
N VAL A 156 17.96 -22.16 10.73
CA VAL A 156 17.38 -21.43 9.60
C VAL A 156 16.23 -20.52 10.02
N ILE A 157 15.39 -20.97 10.96
CA ILE A 157 14.27 -20.18 11.51
C ILE A 157 14.82 -18.98 12.31
N GLN A 158 15.96 -19.16 12.98
CA GLN A 158 16.57 -18.13 13.82
C GLN A 158 17.24 -17.03 12.99
N LEU A 159 17.84 -17.38 11.84
CA LEU A 159 18.32 -16.41 10.85
C LEU A 159 17.17 -15.60 10.23
N ARG A 160 16.08 -16.25 9.79
CA ARG A 160 14.90 -15.55 9.22
C ARG A 160 14.30 -14.52 10.19
N LYS A 161 14.19 -14.85 11.47
CA LYS A 161 13.69 -13.91 12.50
C LYS A 161 14.65 -12.73 12.73
N LYS A 162 15.96 -12.98 12.75
CA LYS A 162 16.97 -11.94 12.94
C LYS A 162 17.00 -10.95 11.77
N THR A 163 16.97 -11.44 10.54
CA THR A 163 17.00 -10.58 9.33
C THR A 163 15.74 -9.73 9.18
N MET A 164 14.54 -10.27 9.46
CA MET A 164 13.31 -9.47 9.46
C MET A 164 13.33 -8.41 10.57
N HIS A 165 13.80 -8.77 11.76
CA HIS A 165 13.92 -7.82 12.86
C HIS A 165 14.92 -6.69 12.53
N ASP A 166 16.07 -7.01 11.96
CA ASP A 166 17.09 -6.02 11.57
C ASP A 166 16.58 -5.09 10.47
N CYS A 167 15.86 -5.61 9.46
CA CYS A 167 15.29 -4.78 8.39
C CYS A 167 14.16 -3.85 8.89
N LEU A 168 13.33 -4.32 9.83
CA LEU A 168 12.29 -3.50 10.47
C LEU A 168 12.87 -2.46 11.44
N THR A 169 13.97 -2.79 12.13
CA THR A 169 14.63 -1.87 13.08
C THR A 169 15.34 -0.73 12.37
N VAL A 170 15.93 -0.99 11.19
CA VAL A 170 16.50 0.06 10.34
C VAL A 170 15.39 0.98 9.81
N GLY A 171 14.23 0.44 9.41
CA GLY A 171 13.06 1.25 9.02
C GLY A 171 12.45 2.08 10.16
N TRP A 172 12.46 1.56 11.40
CA TRP A 172 12.03 2.29 12.60
C TRP A 172 13.00 3.40 13.06
N SER A 173 14.29 3.27 12.73
CA SER A 173 15.30 4.28 13.12
C SER A 173 15.23 5.53 12.24
N VAL A 174 14.78 5.39 10.99
CA VAL A 174 14.60 6.51 10.05
C VAL A 174 13.36 7.35 10.39
N THR A 175 12.33 6.75 10.99
CA THR A 175 11.07 7.43 11.35
C THR A 175 11.12 8.24 12.66
N ARG A 176 12.27 8.28 13.38
CA ARG A 176 12.46 9.06 14.62
C ARG A 176 13.42 10.25 14.50
N LEU A 177 13.96 10.50 13.32
CA LEU A 177 14.77 11.69 13.02
C LEU A 177 13.98 12.57 12.05
N GLY A 178 12.89 13.14 12.56
CA GLY A 178 12.04 14.13 11.90
C GLY A 178 11.33 14.94 12.96
#